data_AF-A0A2E8TH12-F1
#
_entry.id   AF-A0A2E8TH12-F1
#
_cell.length_a   1.000
_cell.length_b   1.000
_cell.length_c   1.000
_cell.angle_alpha   90.00
_cell.angle_beta   90.00
_cell.angle_gamma   90.00
#
_symmetry.space_group_name_H-M   'P 1'
#
loop_
_entity.id
_entity.type
_entity.pdbx_description
1 polymer ?
#
loop_
_entity_poly.entity_id
_entity_poly.type
_entity_poly.pdbx_seq_one_letter_code
_entity_poly.pdbx_strand_id
1 'polypeptide(L)'
;MAIAPDGQRQRLRGVELLLQAPPAPASPISDCLNRLRQDWRDDGSLAGLWHDWPSIAGERLAAHCRPLSLQRGVLTVGASHPQWRQALQYNKPQLISALNSGGHPVRDLRIQQHYTGSVASYPSEEDIWSRHPSRTDVHGMGTCPQCQRPAPNGEMALWSCCGFCHRQRFSEA
;
A
#
# COMPACT_ATOMS: atom_id res chain seq x y z
N MET A 1 22.70 33.01 26.48
CA MET A 1 23.64 32.23 25.65
C MET A 1 23.93 30.93 26.38
N ALA A 2 23.56 29.78 25.80
CA ALA A 2 23.84 28.49 26.42
C ALA A 2 25.33 28.15 26.22
N ILE A 3 26.05 27.99 27.31
CA ILE A 3 27.48 27.64 27.35
C ILE A 3 27.57 26.11 27.22
N ALA A 4 28.12 25.60 26.12
CA ALA A 4 28.34 24.17 25.92
C ALA A 4 29.16 23.56 27.09
N PRO A 5 28.91 22.33 27.55
CA PRO A 5 29.64 21.71 28.65
C PRO A 5 31.11 21.41 28.30
N ASP A 6 31.99 21.35 29.31
CA ASP A 6 33.46 21.20 29.13
C ASP A 6 33.87 19.99 28.28
N GLY A 7 33.10 18.89 28.33
CA GLY A 7 33.34 17.69 27.50
C GLY A 7 33.09 17.86 25.99
N GLN A 8 32.51 18.98 25.57
CA GLN A 8 32.25 19.34 24.17
C GLN A 8 33.11 20.51 23.68
N ARG A 9 34.14 20.88 24.45
CA ARG A 9 35.06 21.97 24.13
C ARG A 9 36.47 21.44 24.02
N GLN A 10 37.08 21.66 22.87
CA GLN A 10 38.49 21.38 22.68
C GLN A 10 39.24 22.70 22.51
N ARG A 11 40.00 23.08 23.54
CA ARG A 11 40.86 24.26 23.49
C ARG A 11 42.14 23.94 22.72
N LEU A 12 42.36 24.65 21.63
CA LEU A 12 43.59 24.68 20.86
C LEU A 12 44.30 26.04 21.06
N ARG A 13 45.56 26.16 20.65
CA ARG A 13 46.29 27.43 20.80
C ARG A 13 45.58 28.55 20.01
N GLY A 14 44.93 29.46 20.75
CA GLY A 14 44.26 30.64 20.20
C GLY A 14 42.82 30.45 19.73
N VAL A 15 42.24 29.24 19.85
CA VAL A 15 40.87 28.95 19.39
C VAL A 15 40.22 27.85 20.25
N GLU A 16 38.90 27.90 20.41
CA GLU A 16 38.11 26.89 21.10
C GLU A 16 37.17 26.23 20.09
N LEU A 17 37.34 24.92 19.87
CA LEU A 17 36.49 24.13 18.98
C LEU A 17 35.31 23.55 19.77
N LEU A 18 34.10 23.72 19.23
CA LEU A 18 32.92 23.03 19.69
C LEU A 18 32.85 21.65 19.01
N LEU A 19 32.93 20.60 19.81
CA LEU A 19 32.77 19.22 19.37
C LEU A 19 31.30 18.81 19.42
N GLN A 20 30.88 18.00 18.46
CA GLN A 20 29.57 17.34 18.52
C GLN A 20 29.47 16.47 19.77
N ALA A 21 28.28 16.43 20.38
CA ALA A 21 28.01 15.56 21.51
C ALA A 21 28.38 14.11 21.15
N PRO A 22 29.07 13.35 22.04
CA PRO A 22 29.30 11.94 21.80
C PRO A 22 27.94 11.24 21.59
N PRO A 23 27.82 10.34 20.59
CA PRO A 23 26.58 9.60 20.38
C PRO A 23 26.26 8.80 21.65
N ALA A 24 24.96 8.67 21.94
CA ALA A 24 24.50 7.85 23.05
C ALA A 24 25.06 6.42 22.92
N PRO A 25 25.38 5.74 24.04
CA PRO A 25 25.88 4.36 24.00
C PRO A 25 24.89 3.45 23.27
N ALA A 26 25.42 2.44 22.57
CA ALA A 26 24.60 1.49 21.83
C ALA A 26 23.66 0.74 22.80
N SER A 27 22.36 0.86 22.57
CA SER A 27 21.34 0.11 23.30
C SER A 27 20.84 -1.08 22.48
N PRO A 28 20.31 -2.13 23.13
CA PRO A 28 19.58 -3.19 22.45
C PRO A 28 18.49 -2.63 21.54
N ILE A 29 18.29 -3.27 20.39
CA ILE A 29 17.24 -2.85 19.43
C ILE A 29 15.85 -2.90 20.07
N SER A 30 15.61 -3.81 21.02
CA SER A 30 14.37 -3.92 21.79
C SER A 30 14.05 -2.63 22.55
N ASP A 31 15.05 -2.00 23.17
CA ASP A 31 14.85 -0.81 23.99
C ASP A 31 14.59 0.42 23.11
N CYS A 32 15.28 0.51 21.97
CA CYS A 32 15.00 1.52 20.95
C CYS A 32 13.57 1.39 20.43
N LEU A 33 13.13 0.17 20.08
CA LEU A 33 11.77 -0.08 19.59
C LEU A 33 10.70 0.21 20.66
N ASN A 34 10.96 -0.13 21.92
CA ASN A 34 10.04 0.15 23.02
C ASN A 34 9.88 1.65 23.27
N ARG A 35 10.99 2.40 23.27
CA ARG A 35 10.97 3.86 23.40
C ARG A 35 10.21 4.50 22.24
N LEU A 36 10.51 4.09 21.01
CA LEU A 36 9.83 4.57 19.81
C LEU A 36 8.31 4.30 19.87
N ARG A 37 7.90 3.12 20.37
CA ARG A 37 6.48 2.79 20.57
C ARG A 37 5.80 3.68 21.63
N GLN A 38 6.52 4.10 22.66
CA GLN A 38 6.00 5.03 23.68
C GLN A 38 5.88 6.44 23.10
N ASP A 39 6.93 6.94 22.45
CA ASP A 39 6.95 8.25 21.79
C ASP A 39 5.80 8.37 20.77
N TRP A 40 5.54 7.31 20.01
CA TRP A 40 4.44 7.23 19.06
C TRP A 40 3.04 7.30 19.68
N ARG A 41 2.87 6.82 20.91
CA ARG A 41 1.61 6.93 21.65
C ARG A 41 1.40 8.35 22.17
N ASP A 42 2.46 8.95 22.71
CA ASP A 42 2.40 10.30 23.29
C ASP A 42 2.18 11.38 22.23
N ASP A 43 2.71 11.21 21.03
CA ASP A 43 2.60 12.17 19.93
C ASP A 43 1.32 12.00 19.08
N GLY A 44 0.42 11.06 19.44
CA GLY A 44 -0.79 10.77 18.67
C GLY A 44 -0.49 10.31 17.24
N SER A 45 0.62 9.58 17.06
CA SER A 45 1.12 9.20 15.74
C SER A 45 0.26 8.10 15.09
N LEU A 46 0.36 7.99 13.76
CA LEU A 46 -0.30 6.93 12.99
C LEU A 46 0.04 5.52 13.49
N ALA A 47 1.26 5.32 14.00
CA ALA A 47 1.72 4.02 14.45
C ALA A 47 1.08 3.60 15.79
N GLY A 48 0.87 4.56 16.71
CA GLY A 48 0.06 4.34 17.92
C GLY A 48 -1.37 3.99 17.55
N LEU A 49 -1.96 4.76 16.63
CA LEU A 49 -3.29 4.51 16.12
C LEU A 49 -3.44 3.11 15.50
N TRP A 50 -2.46 2.63 14.71
CA TRP A 50 -2.51 1.27 14.16
C TRP A 50 -2.59 0.18 15.22
N HIS A 51 -1.90 0.37 16.35
CA HIS A 51 -1.93 -0.57 17.46
C HIS A 51 -3.29 -0.58 18.16
N ASP A 52 -3.88 0.59 18.38
CA ASP A 52 -5.14 0.73 19.12
C ASP A 52 -6.40 0.55 18.22
N TRP A 53 -6.23 0.61 16.90
CA TRP A 53 -7.30 0.56 15.90
C TRP A 53 -8.27 -0.61 16.07
N PRO A 54 -7.85 -1.86 16.36
CA PRO A 54 -8.79 -2.96 16.57
C PRO A 54 -9.74 -2.72 17.75
N SER A 55 -9.27 -2.06 18.81
CA SER A 55 -10.09 -1.71 19.96
C SER A 55 -11.02 -0.52 19.69
N ILE A 56 -10.58 0.44 18.87
CA ILE A 56 -11.35 1.66 18.56
C ILE A 56 -12.44 1.39 17.51
N ALA A 57 -12.07 0.72 16.41
CA ALA A 57 -12.99 0.45 15.30
C ALA A 57 -13.83 -0.82 15.52
N GLY A 58 -13.38 -1.72 16.41
CA GLY A 58 -13.99 -3.03 16.63
C GLY A 58 -13.60 -4.05 15.55
N GLU A 59 -13.74 -5.33 15.90
CA GLU A 59 -13.21 -6.46 15.11
C GLU A 59 -13.64 -6.45 13.63
N ARG A 60 -14.92 -6.18 13.36
CA ARG A 60 -15.49 -6.23 12.00
C ARG A 60 -14.94 -5.12 11.11
N LEU A 61 -14.81 -3.90 11.63
CA LEU A 61 -14.24 -2.79 10.86
C LEU A 61 -12.72 -2.93 10.75
N ALA A 62 -12.03 -3.33 11.81
CA ALA A 62 -10.57 -3.47 11.82
C ALA A 62 -10.05 -4.52 10.84
N ALA A 63 -10.81 -5.59 10.60
CA ALA A 63 -10.45 -6.63 9.63
C ALA A 63 -10.48 -6.15 8.17
N HIS A 64 -11.35 -5.18 7.86
CA HIS A 64 -11.63 -4.78 6.47
C HIS A 64 -11.29 -3.33 6.15
N CYS A 65 -11.01 -2.53 7.18
CA CYS A 65 -10.70 -1.12 7.11
C CYS A 65 -9.43 -0.84 7.89
N ARG A 66 -8.51 -0.08 7.30
CA ARG A 66 -7.24 0.26 7.94
C ARG A 66 -6.93 1.74 7.84
N PRO A 67 -6.35 2.36 8.87
CA PRO A 67 -5.85 3.72 8.77
C PRO A 67 -4.68 3.76 7.77
N LEU A 68 -4.67 4.76 6.90
CA LEU A 68 -3.64 4.94 5.86
C LEU A 68 -2.72 6.13 6.17
N SER A 69 -3.30 7.25 6.62
CA SER A 69 -2.53 8.45 6.95
C SER A 69 -3.27 9.30 7.97
N LEU A 70 -2.54 9.95 8.87
CA LEU A 70 -3.06 10.99 9.74
C LEU A 70 -2.31 12.29 9.44
N GLN A 71 -3.01 13.32 8.94
CA GLN A 71 -2.40 14.60 8.58
C GLN A 71 -3.26 15.76 9.07
N ARG A 72 -2.69 16.64 9.92
CA ARG A 72 -3.37 17.85 10.44
C ARG A 72 -4.75 17.57 11.05
N GLY A 73 -4.89 16.41 11.72
CA GLY A 73 -6.15 15.95 12.32
C GLY A 73 -7.16 15.36 11.34
N VAL A 74 -6.79 15.11 10.07
CA VAL A 74 -7.62 14.36 9.11
C VAL A 74 -7.09 12.94 9.01
N LEU A 75 -7.91 11.96 9.39
CA LEU A 75 -7.59 10.54 9.29
C LEU A 75 -8.11 9.98 7.97
N THR A 76 -7.21 9.45 7.15
CA THR A 76 -7.59 8.72 5.93
C THR A 76 -7.68 7.24 6.25
N VAL A 77 -8.85 6.64 6.04
CA VAL A 77 -9.12 5.21 6.26
C VAL A 77 -9.40 4.53 4.93
N GLY A 78 -8.68 3.46 4.67
CA GLY A 78 -8.84 2.62 3.49
C GLY A 78 -9.79 1.46 3.76
N ALA A 79 -10.83 1.30 2.94
CA ALA A 79 -11.76 0.18 3.00
C ALA A 79 -11.49 -0.85 1.87
N SER A 80 -11.44 -2.13 2.23
CA SER A 80 -11.19 -3.23 1.28
C SER A 80 -12.30 -3.43 0.23
N HIS A 81 -13.58 -3.21 0.60
CA HIS A 81 -14.73 -3.37 -0.29
C HIS A 81 -15.71 -2.18 -0.19
N PRO A 82 -16.51 -1.93 -1.25
CA PRO A 82 -17.51 -0.85 -1.25
C PRO A 82 -18.52 -0.91 -0.10
N GLN A 83 -18.90 -2.11 0.34
CA GLN A 83 -19.78 -2.31 1.49
C GLN A 83 -19.19 -1.74 2.80
N TRP A 84 -17.89 -1.93 3.02
CA TRP A 84 -17.19 -1.43 4.20
C TRP A 84 -16.98 0.07 4.13
N ARG A 85 -16.81 0.61 2.92
CA ARG A 85 -16.77 2.06 2.68
C ARG A 85 -18.10 2.71 3.09
N GLN A 86 -19.24 2.11 2.73
CA GLN A 86 -20.56 2.59 3.13
C GLN A 86 -20.75 2.50 4.65
N ALA A 87 -20.37 1.37 5.27
CA ALA A 87 -20.44 1.19 6.71
C ALA A 87 -19.59 2.22 7.48
N LEU A 88 -18.35 2.49 7.03
CA LEU A 88 -17.51 3.55 7.59
C LEU A 88 -18.11 4.94 7.42
N GLN A 89 -18.76 5.20 6.28
CA GLN A 89 -19.36 6.50 6.00
C GLN A 89 -20.53 6.79 6.94
N TYR A 90 -21.35 5.77 7.23
CA TYR A 90 -22.42 5.85 8.21
C TYR A 90 -21.89 5.98 9.66
N ASN A 91 -20.88 5.20 10.01
CA ASN A 91 -20.30 5.18 11.37
C ASN A 91 -19.28 6.30 11.62
N LYS A 92 -19.01 7.17 10.64
CA LYS A 92 -18.02 8.25 10.72
C LYS A 92 -18.08 9.08 12.02
N PRO A 93 -19.23 9.62 12.46
CA PRO A 93 -19.28 10.44 13.67
C PRO A 93 -18.96 9.63 14.94
N GLN A 94 -19.44 8.39 15.02
CA GLN A 94 -19.15 7.51 16.17
C GLN A 94 -17.66 7.15 16.21
N LEU A 95 -17.05 6.88 15.04
CA LEU A 95 -15.64 6.55 14.94
C LEU A 95 -14.75 7.73 15.33
N ILE A 96 -15.10 8.96 14.93
CA ILE A 96 -14.38 10.17 15.34
C ILE A 96 -14.43 10.33 16.86
N SER A 97 -15.59 10.14 17.48
CA SER A 97 -15.71 10.17 18.94
C SER A 97 -14.87 9.08 19.62
N ALA A 98 -14.88 7.86 19.10
CA ALA A 98 -14.07 6.76 19.64
C ALA A 98 -12.56 7.02 19.50
N LEU A 99 -12.11 7.58 18.38
CA LEU A 99 -10.72 7.98 18.15
C LEU A 99 -10.28 9.05 19.14
N ASN A 100 -11.09 10.09 19.32
CA ASN A 100 -10.81 11.18 20.26
C ASN A 100 -10.75 10.67 21.72
N SER A 101 -11.65 9.78 22.12
CA SER A 101 -11.62 9.13 23.44
C SER A 101 -10.41 8.20 23.62
N GLY A 102 -9.89 7.62 22.53
CA GLY A 102 -8.69 6.80 22.53
C GLY A 102 -7.37 7.59 22.54
N GLY A 103 -7.41 8.91 22.70
CA GLY A 103 -6.20 9.76 22.72
C GLY A 103 -5.67 10.15 21.34
N HIS A 104 -6.42 9.85 20.26
CA HIS A 104 -6.04 10.17 18.89
C HIS A 104 -6.90 11.33 18.37
N PRO A 105 -6.44 12.59 18.44
CA PRO A 105 -7.26 13.75 18.06
C PRO A 105 -7.51 13.80 16.56
N VAL A 106 -8.75 13.52 16.15
CA VAL A 106 -9.20 13.52 14.74
C VAL A 106 -10.37 14.49 14.58
N ARG A 107 -10.22 15.41 13.63
CA ARG A 107 -11.21 16.42 13.23
C ARG A 107 -12.11 15.92 12.11
N ASP A 108 -11.53 15.18 11.16
CA ASP A 108 -12.26 14.66 10.01
C ASP A 108 -11.75 13.30 9.57
N LEU A 109 -12.62 12.53 8.92
CA LEU A 109 -12.33 11.20 8.42
C LEU A 109 -12.58 11.13 6.91
N ARG A 110 -11.51 10.83 6.17
CA ARG A 110 -11.54 10.64 4.72
C ARG A 110 -11.53 9.15 4.40
N ILE A 111 -12.54 8.69 3.67
CA ILE A 111 -12.65 7.27 3.33
C ILE A 111 -12.17 7.09 1.90
N GLN A 112 -11.21 6.20 1.70
CA GLN A 112 -10.72 5.82 0.38
C GLN A 112 -11.03 4.36 0.11
N GLN A 113 -11.35 4.06 -1.14
CA GLN A 113 -11.38 2.68 -1.59
C GLN A 113 -9.94 2.19 -1.60
N HIS A 114 -9.64 1.24 -0.72
CA HIS A 114 -8.32 0.65 -0.58
C HIS A 114 -8.44 -0.83 -0.89
N TYR A 115 -8.36 -1.16 -2.18
CA TYR A 115 -8.12 -2.54 -2.55
C TYR A 115 -6.74 -2.89 -2.00
N THR A 116 -6.71 -3.61 -0.88
CA THR A 116 -5.51 -4.38 -0.54
C THR A 116 -5.33 -5.29 -1.73
N GLY A 117 -4.37 -4.95 -2.60
CA GLY A 117 -4.09 -5.74 -3.77
C GLY A 117 -3.88 -7.17 -3.28
N SER A 118 -4.83 -8.04 -3.59
CA SER A 118 -4.45 -9.42 -3.86
C SER A 118 -3.28 -9.25 -4.82
N VAL A 119 -2.09 -9.68 -4.41
CA VAL A 119 -1.02 -9.88 -5.37
C VAL A 119 -1.61 -10.93 -6.30
N ALA A 120 -2.23 -10.47 -7.39
CA ALA A 120 -2.74 -11.37 -8.40
C ALA A 120 -1.53 -12.23 -8.73
N SER A 121 -1.65 -13.54 -8.46
CA SER A 121 -0.63 -14.48 -8.87
C SER A 121 -0.65 -14.43 -10.37
N TYR A 122 0.17 -13.55 -10.96
CA TYR A 122 0.33 -13.50 -12.38
C TYR A 122 0.86 -14.88 -12.78
N PRO A 123 0.21 -15.58 -13.73
CA PRO A 123 0.81 -16.79 -14.26
C PRO A 123 2.21 -16.45 -14.73
N SER A 124 3.15 -17.38 -14.51
CA SER A 124 4.53 -17.20 -14.96
C SER A 124 4.54 -16.93 -16.47
N GLU A 125 5.58 -16.25 -16.96
CA GLU A 125 5.69 -16.00 -18.40
C GLU A 125 5.64 -17.32 -19.19
N GLU A 126 6.25 -18.37 -18.64
CA GLU A 126 6.24 -19.74 -19.17
C GLU A 126 4.82 -20.32 -19.25
N ASP A 127 3.98 -20.14 -18.21
CA ASP A 127 2.58 -20.58 -18.20
C ASP A 127 1.74 -19.83 -19.26
N ILE A 128 1.99 -18.53 -19.41
CA ILE A 128 1.31 -17.69 -20.39
C ILE A 128 1.68 -18.14 -21.80
N TRP A 129 2.97 -18.30 -22.09
CA TRP A 129 3.46 -18.73 -23.40
C TRP A 129 3.03 -20.15 -23.76
N SER A 130 3.00 -21.07 -22.79
CA SER A 130 2.59 -22.47 -23.00
C SER A 130 1.16 -22.61 -23.50
N ARG A 131 0.29 -21.65 -23.16
CA ARG A 131 -1.14 -21.62 -23.54
C ARG A 131 -1.46 -20.53 -24.56
N HIS A 132 -0.44 -19.94 -25.19
CA HIS A 132 -0.64 -18.81 -26.08
C HIS A 132 -1.39 -19.26 -27.36
N PRO A 133 -2.47 -18.57 -27.77
CA PRO A 133 -3.32 -19.00 -28.89
C PRO A 133 -2.59 -19.10 -30.24
N SER A 134 -1.49 -18.36 -30.43
CA SER A 134 -0.64 -18.43 -31.63
C SER A 134 0.35 -19.61 -31.64
N ARG A 135 0.41 -20.44 -30.59
CA ARG A 135 1.27 -21.64 -30.54
C ARG A 135 0.72 -22.73 -31.46
N THR A 136 1.28 -22.80 -32.66
CA THR A 136 0.89 -23.76 -33.69
C THR A 136 1.22 -25.21 -33.33
N ASP A 137 2.18 -25.45 -32.45
CA ASP A 137 2.56 -26.79 -32.01
C ASP A 137 1.69 -27.32 -30.85
N VAL A 138 0.95 -26.45 -30.15
CA VAL A 138 -0.07 -26.87 -29.16
C VAL A 138 -1.43 -27.00 -29.82
N HIS A 139 -1.85 -25.98 -30.57
CA HIS A 139 -3.21 -25.89 -31.10
C HIS A 139 -3.32 -26.44 -32.53
N GLY A 140 -2.21 -26.67 -33.23
CA GLY A 140 -2.20 -27.03 -34.64
C GLY A 140 -2.49 -25.83 -35.56
N MET A 141 -2.46 -26.11 -36.85
CA MET A 141 -2.78 -25.16 -37.92
C MET A 141 -4.09 -25.55 -38.59
N GLY A 142 -4.86 -24.55 -38.99
CA GLY A 142 -6.03 -24.70 -39.83
C GLY A 142 -6.16 -23.53 -40.80
N THR A 143 -7.29 -23.44 -41.49
CA THR A 143 -7.51 -22.40 -42.50
C THR A 143 -8.53 -21.40 -42.02
N CYS A 144 -8.17 -20.11 -42.05
CA CYS A 144 -9.05 -19.05 -41.59
C CYS A 144 -10.31 -18.94 -42.48
N PRO A 145 -11.53 -18.93 -41.92
CA PRO A 145 -12.76 -18.85 -42.71
C PRO A 145 -12.93 -17.51 -43.46
N GLN A 146 -12.31 -16.43 -42.96
CA GLN A 146 -12.48 -15.08 -43.53
C GLN A 146 -11.53 -14.79 -44.70
N CYS A 147 -10.26 -15.19 -44.61
CA CYS A 147 -9.24 -14.87 -45.62
C CYS A 147 -8.60 -16.10 -46.26
N GLN A 148 -8.98 -17.31 -45.83
CA GLN A 148 -8.47 -18.59 -46.32
C GLN A 148 -6.94 -18.77 -46.16
N ARG A 149 -6.30 -17.98 -45.28
CA ARG A 149 -4.88 -18.12 -44.95
C ARG A 149 -4.67 -19.15 -43.84
N PRO A 150 -3.53 -19.86 -43.83
CA PRO A 150 -3.20 -20.77 -42.74
C PRO A 150 -3.03 -19.99 -41.43
N ALA A 151 -3.71 -20.41 -40.38
CA ALA A 151 -3.76 -19.73 -39.10
C ALA A 151 -3.74 -20.74 -37.93
N PRO A 152 -3.17 -20.36 -36.77
CA PRO A 152 -3.22 -21.20 -35.58
C PRO A 152 -4.67 -21.45 -35.16
N ASN A 153 -5.03 -22.70 -34.86
CA ASN A 153 -6.40 -23.01 -34.43
C ASN A 153 -6.77 -22.32 -33.10
N GLY A 154 -5.78 -22.02 -32.25
CA GLY A 154 -6.01 -21.30 -30.99
C GLY A 154 -6.53 -19.88 -31.21
N GLU A 155 -6.00 -19.16 -32.20
CA GLU A 155 -6.54 -17.84 -32.59
C GLU A 155 -7.95 -17.95 -33.16
N MET A 156 -8.18 -18.96 -34.01
CA MET A 156 -9.51 -19.17 -34.59
C MET A 156 -10.55 -19.57 -33.54
N ALA A 157 -10.17 -20.30 -32.49
CA ALA A 157 -11.05 -20.60 -31.37
C ALA A 157 -11.39 -19.36 -30.53
N LEU A 158 -10.45 -18.43 -30.38
CA LEU A 158 -10.63 -17.21 -29.59
C LEU A 158 -11.43 -16.14 -30.33
N TRP A 159 -11.15 -15.95 -31.63
CA TRP A 159 -11.62 -14.80 -32.42
C TRP A 159 -12.50 -15.17 -33.61
N SER A 160 -12.76 -16.47 -33.82
CA SER A 160 -13.46 -17.02 -35.00
C SER A 160 -12.78 -16.70 -36.34
N CYS A 161 -11.57 -16.14 -36.32
CA CYS A 161 -10.77 -15.75 -37.49
C CYS A 161 -9.28 -15.66 -37.09
N CYS A 162 -8.38 -15.46 -38.05
CA CYS A 162 -6.94 -15.32 -37.75
C CYS A 162 -6.61 -13.94 -37.16
N GLY A 163 -5.48 -13.82 -36.49
CA GLY A 163 -5.03 -12.56 -35.85
C GLY A 163 -4.95 -11.36 -36.80
N PHE A 164 -4.62 -11.58 -38.08
CA PHE A 164 -4.62 -10.50 -39.09
C PHE A 164 -6.02 -9.98 -39.41
N CYS A 165 -6.99 -10.89 -39.64
CA CYS A 165 -8.38 -10.51 -39.85
C CYS A 165 -8.97 -9.85 -38.60
N HIS A 166 -8.65 -10.38 -37.42
CA HIS A 166 -9.06 -9.80 -36.15
C HIS A 166 -8.54 -8.37 -35.99
N ARG A 167 -7.26 -8.10 -36.31
CA ARG A 167 -6.69 -6.76 -36.30
C ARG A 167 -7.37 -5.81 -37.28
N GLN A 168 -7.67 -6.28 -38.50
CA GLN A 168 -8.35 -5.46 -39.52
C GLN A 168 -9.74 -5.00 -39.07
N ARG A 169 -10.48 -5.85 -38.34
CA ARG A 169 -11.79 -5.47 -37.77
C ARG A 169 -11.72 -4.27 -36.82
N PHE A 170 -10.59 -4.07 -36.12
CA PHE A 170 -10.41 -2.90 -35.24
C PHE A 170 -9.98 -1.64 -35.98
N SER A 171 -9.38 -1.76 -37.17
CA SER A 171 -9.02 -0.59 -37.98
C SER A 171 -10.17 -0.04 -38.81
N GLU A 172 -11.20 -0.84 -39.04
CA GLU A 172 -12.38 -0.50 -39.85
C GLU A 172 -13.59 -0.03 -39.01
N ALA A 173 -13.46 -0.02 -37.68
CA ALA A 173 -14.47 0.41 -36.71
C ALA A 173 -14.12 1.78 -36.10
#